data_AF-A0A366C519-F1
#
_entry.id   AF-A0A366C519-F1
#
_cell.length_a   1.000
_cell.length_b   1.000
_cell.length_c   1.000
_cell.angle_alpha   90.00
_cell.angle_beta   90.00
_cell.angle_gamma   90.00
#
_symmetry.space_group_name_H-M   'P 1'
#
loop_
_entity.id
_entity.type
_entity.pdbx_description
1 polymer ?
#
loop_
_entity_poly.entity_id
_entity_poly.type
_entity_poly.pdbx_seq_one_letter_code
_entity_poly.pdbx_strand_id
1 'polypeptide(L)'
;MIRARLWYGPAGDHLPPKRIARYLRGPLACSVALRERNLDGEWRSEIRLSAPVGATLALERGLDVSGEAADLVSRLPADAPAALARRLARCTARIEVSDPSPGRRFAPGAPVARSVLLPLAFALDAIVEDLDNGRVSFFPTAARPREALTSRIGRILSEISVILNRRKSLM
;
A
#
# COMPACT_ATOMS: atom_id res chain seq x y z
N MET A 1 20.18 6.26 0.55
CA MET A 1 19.87 5.52 1.80
C MET A 1 18.37 5.38 1.91
N ILE A 2 17.88 4.19 2.29
CA ILE A 2 16.45 3.94 2.52
C ILE A 2 16.06 4.57 3.86
N ARG A 3 14.92 5.25 3.89
CA ARG A 3 14.41 6.03 5.04
C ARG A 3 13.07 5.52 5.54
N ALA A 4 12.23 5.01 4.65
CA ALA A 4 10.96 4.41 5.03
C ALA A 4 10.59 3.27 4.09
N ARG A 5 9.67 2.43 4.55
CA ARG A 5 9.08 1.34 3.77
C ARG A 5 7.56 1.40 3.87
N LEU A 6 6.88 1.21 2.76
CA LEU A 6 5.43 0.99 2.73
C LEU A 6 5.20 -0.48 2.44
N TRP A 7 4.75 -1.24 3.43
CA TRP A 7 4.46 -2.67 3.33
C TRP A 7 3.01 -2.90 2.94
N TYR A 8 2.75 -3.65 1.88
CA TYR A 8 1.39 -3.94 1.43
C TYR A 8 1.23 -5.39 0.94
N GLY A 9 0.00 -5.89 1.02
CA GLY A 9 -0.35 -7.28 0.73
C GLY A 9 -0.90 -7.51 -0.68
N PRO A 10 -1.29 -8.75 -1.00
CA PRO A 10 -1.38 -9.25 -2.38
C PRO A 10 -2.41 -8.54 -3.25
N ALA A 11 -3.42 -7.89 -2.66
CA ALA A 11 -4.34 -7.05 -3.42
C ALA A 11 -3.62 -5.91 -4.16
N GLY A 12 -2.49 -5.44 -3.62
CA GLY A 12 -1.62 -4.44 -4.23
C GLY A 12 -0.48 -5.00 -5.07
N ASP A 13 -0.21 -6.31 -5.05
CA ASP A 13 0.94 -6.94 -5.73
C ASP A 13 0.92 -6.78 -7.24
N HIS A 14 -0.22 -6.44 -7.82
CA HIS A 14 -0.34 -6.20 -9.26
C HIS A 14 -0.36 -4.71 -9.62
N LEU A 15 -0.16 -3.79 -8.67
CA LEU A 15 -0.21 -2.36 -8.94
C LEU A 15 0.99 -1.93 -9.80
N PRO A 16 0.81 -1.54 -11.06
CA PRO A 16 1.95 -1.14 -11.88
C PRO A 16 2.54 0.18 -11.34
N PRO A 17 3.87 0.40 -11.45
CA PRO A 17 4.51 1.66 -11.07
C PRO A 17 3.82 2.90 -11.67
N LYS A 18 3.29 2.78 -12.89
CA LYS A 18 2.50 3.82 -13.56
C LYS A 18 1.24 4.25 -12.77
N ARG A 19 0.56 3.32 -12.10
CA ARG A 19 -0.64 3.63 -11.29
C ARG A 19 -0.27 4.38 -10.03
N ILE A 20 0.84 4.01 -9.39
CA ILE A 20 1.38 4.72 -8.22
C ILE A 20 1.83 6.12 -8.63
N ALA A 21 2.57 6.24 -9.73
CA ALA A 21 2.99 7.54 -10.28
C ALA A 21 1.79 8.44 -10.62
N ARG A 22 0.69 7.88 -11.14
CA ARG A 22 -0.55 8.62 -11.41
C ARG A 22 -1.21 9.12 -10.12
N TYR A 23 -1.26 8.30 -9.07
CA TYR A 23 -1.80 8.70 -7.77
C TYR A 23 -0.95 9.80 -7.11
N LEU A 24 0.37 9.66 -7.20
CA LEU A 24 1.30 10.69 -6.73
C LEU A 24 1.12 12.02 -7.47
N ARG A 25 1.01 11.99 -8.80
CA ARG A 25 0.82 13.23 -9.60
C ARG A 25 -0.55 13.89 -9.40
N GLY A 26 -1.61 13.10 -9.30
CA GLY A 26 -2.97 13.60 -9.19
C GLY A 26 -3.30 14.01 -7.76
N PRO A 27 -3.91 13.13 -6.95
CA PRO A 27 -4.33 13.45 -5.58
C PRO A 27 -3.25 14.05 -4.68
N LEU A 28 -1.99 13.68 -4.84
CA LEU A 28 -0.90 14.14 -3.95
C LEU A 28 -0.08 15.30 -4.55
N ALA A 29 -0.43 15.77 -5.74
CA ALA A 29 0.22 16.88 -6.45
C ALA A 29 1.75 16.76 -6.53
N CYS A 30 2.29 15.53 -6.53
CA CYS A 30 3.72 15.31 -6.62
C CYS A 30 4.23 15.57 -8.02
N SER A 31 5.42 16.17 -8.13
CA SER A 31 6.21 16.16 -9.35
C SER A 31 6.93 14.82 -9.46
N VAL A 32 6.64 14.05 -10.52
CA VAL A 32 7.04 12.64 -10.65
C VAL A 32 7.76 12.38 -11.96
N ALA A 33 8.93 11.73 -11.89
CA ALA A 33 9.60 11.14 -13.05
C ALA A 33 9.70 9.62 -12.88
N LEU A 34 9.32 8.86 -13.91
CA LEU A 34 9.55 7.42 -13.97
C LEU A 34 10.92 7.16 -14.58
N ARG A 35 11.68 6.24 -13.99
CA ARG A 35 12.95 5.77 -14.53
C ARG A 35 13.00 4.26 -14.46
N GLU A 36 13.73 3.66 -15.38
CA GLU A 36 14.11 2.26 -15.30
C GLU A 36 15.60 2.20 -15.00
N ARG A 37 15.98 1.32 -14.07
CA ARG A 37 17.37 1.14 -13.66
C ARG A 37 17.68 -0.35 -13.62
N ASN A 38 18.80 -0.73 -14.22
CA ASN A 38 19.32 -2.07 -14.05
C ASN A 38 20.08 -2.14 -12.71
N LEU A 39 19.61 -2.99 -11.81
CA LEU A 39 20.22 -3.29 -10.52
C LEU A 39 20.50 -4.80 -10.51
N ASP A 40 21.78 -5.16 -10.41
CA ASP A 40 22.24 -6.55 -10.34
C ASP A 40 21.70 -7.47 -11.46
N GLY A 41 21.54 -6.92 -12.67
CA GLY A 41 21.04 -7.63 -13.84
C GLY A 41 19.53 -7.55 -14.02
N GLU A 42 18.79 -7.00 -13.05
CA GLU A 42 17.33 -6.84 -13.11
C GLU A 42 16.91 -5.39 -13.38
N TRP A 43 16.00 -5.21 -14.34
CA TRP A 43 15.40 -3.91 -14.59
C TRP A 43 14.32 -3.60 -13.57
N ARG A 44 14.56 -2.56 -12.76
CA ARG A 44 13.62 -2.06 -11.74
C ARG A 44 13.05 -0.70 -12.14
N SER A 45 11.75 -0.54 -11.93
CA SER A 45 11.07 0.75 -12.10
C SER A 45 11.23 1.60 -10.84
N GLU A 46 11.87 2.76 -10.99
CA GLU A 46 11.98 3.78 -9.95
C GLU A 46 11.01 4.94 -10.24
N ILE A 47 10.44 5.51 -9.18
CA ILE A 47 9.65 6.74 -9.23
C ILE A 47 10.40 7.82 -8.44
N ARG A 48 10.85 8.87 -9.13
CA ARG A 48 11.49 10.02 -8.47
C ARG A 48 10.45 11.10 -8.18
N LEU A 49 10.45 11.56 -6.94
CA LEU A 49 9.69 12.71 -6.47
C LEU A 49 10.61 13.92 -6.35
N SER A 50 10.20 15.07 -6.86
CA SER A 50 10.93 16.34 -6.73
C SER A 50 10.16 17.43 -5.96
N ALA A 51 8.83 17.32 -5.86
CA ALA A 51 7.96 18.20 -5.10
C ALA A 51 6.68 17.45 -4.70
N PRO A 52 5.98 17.80 -3.60
CA PRO A 52 6.44 18.74 -2.56
C PRO A 52 7.58 18.17 -1.71
N VAL A 53 7.90 16.89 -1.87
CA VAL A 53 9.03 16.21 -1.24
C VAL A 53 10.00 15.66 -2.27
N GLY A 54 11.29 15.66 -1.92
CA GLY A 54 12.32 14.96 -2.67
C GLY A 54 12.49 13.55 -2.13
N ALA A 55 12.23 12.53 -2.96
CA ALA A 55 12.47 11.13 -2.60
C ALA A 55 12.62 10.25 -3.86
N THR A 56 13.26 9.10 -3.69
CA THR A 56 13.22 8.03 -4.70
C THR A 56 12.40 6.87 -4.15
N LEU A 57 11.45 6.38 -4.93
CA LEU A 57 10.60 5.25 -4.59
C LEU A 57 10.97 4.06 -5.49
N ALA A 58 11.28 2.92 -4.88
CA ALA A 58 11.51 1.65 -5.57
C ALA A 58 10.44 0.65 -5.15
N LEU A 59 9.89 -0.10 -6.12
CA LEU A 59 8.92 -1.15 -5.85
C LEU A 59 9.61 -2.50 -5.81
N GLU A 60 9.44 -3.21 -4.70
CA GLU A 60 10.00 -4.54 -4.47
C GLU A 60 8.88 -5.55 -4.20
N ARG A 61 9.04 -6.79 -4.67
CA ARG A 61 8.03 -7.85 -4.63
C ARG A 61 8.65 -9.22 -4.45
N GLY A 62 7.85 -10.15 -3.93
CA GLY A 62 8.19 -11.58 -3.94
C GLY A 62 8.41 -12.17 -2.54
N LEU A 63 9.04 -13.34 -2.52
CA LEU A 63 9.23 -14.12 -1.30
C LEU A 63 10.15 -13.40 -0.31
N ASP A 64 11.18 -12.70 -0.78
CA ASP A 64 12.12 -11.96 0.08
C ASP A 64 11.39 -10.87 0.88
N VAL A 65 10.47 -10.14 0.25
CA VAL A 65 9.65 -9.13 0.93
C VAL A 65 8.75 -9.76 1.99
N SER A 66 8.21 -10.96 1.71
CA SER A 66 7.38 -11.69 2.67
C SER A 66 8.20 -12.14 3.89
N GLY A 67 9.43 -12.59 3.66
CA GLY A 67 10.39 -12.94 4.72
C GLY A 67 10.73 -11.74 5.60
N GLU A 68 11.13 -10.62 5.00
CA GLU A 68 11.45 -9.41 5.76
C GLU A 68 10.22 -8.84 6.53
N ALA A 69 9.02 -9.01 5.99
CA ALA A 69 7.80 -8.62 6.69
C ALA A 69 7.54 -9.50 7.92
N ALA A 70 7.82 -10.81 7.84
CA ALA A 70 7.77 -11.70 8.99
C ALA A 70 8.83 -11.34 10.06
N ASP A 71 10.03 -10.95 9.63
CA ASP A 71 11.08 -10.44 10.53
C ASP A 71 10.69 -9.10 11.17
N LEU A 72 9.89 -8.27 10.50
CA LEU A 72 9.33 -7.09 11.13
C LEU A 72 8.28 -7.46 12.19
N VAL A 73 7.47 -8.49 11.95
CA VAL A 73 6.49 -8.99 12.93
C VAL A 73 7.18 -9.47 14.21
N SER A 74 8.29 -10.20 14.11
CA SER A 74 9.03 -10.72 15.27
C SER A 74 9.67 -9.62 16.13
N ARG A 75 9.88 -8.43 15.57
CA ARG A 75 10.46 -7.25 16.23
C ARG A 75 9.40 -6.29 16.78
N LEU A 76 8.12 -6.56 16.58
CA LEU A 76 7.06 -5.69 17.11
C LEU A 76 7.09 -5.70 18.65
N PRO A 77 6.79 -4.57 19.30
CA PRO A 77 6.55 -4.52 20.74
C PRO A 77 5.46 -5.51 21.19
N ALA A 78 5.57 -6.02 22.40
CA ALA A 78 4.62 -7.02 22.93
C ALA A 78 3.18 -6.48 23.05
N ASP A 79 3.02 -5.16 23.20
CA ASP A 79 1.74 -4.45 23.24
C ASP A 79 1.22 -4.03 21.86
N ALA A 80 1.93 -4.38 20.77
CA ALA A 80 1.51 -4.06 19.44
C ALA A 80 0.16 -4.72 19.10
N PRO A 81 -0.76 -4.03 18.39
CA PRO A 81 -2.05 -4.59 18.03
C PRO A 81 -1.90 -5.88 17.22
N ALA A 82 -2.55 -6.97 17.64
CA ALA A 82 -2.48 -8.26 16.91
C ALA A 82 -2.95 -8.15 15.44
N ALA A 83 -3.82 -7.20 15.13
CA ALA A 83 -4.24 -6.91 13.75
C ALA A 83 -3.09 -6.37 12.87
N LEU A 84 -2.15 -5.62 13.44
CA LEU A 84 -0.96 -5.13 12.75
C LEU A 84 -0.05 -6.30 12.37
N ALA A 85 0.28 -7.16 13.34
CA ALA A 85 1.10 -8.36 13.10
C ALA A 85 0.51 -9.25 12.00
N ARG A 86 -0.80 -9.51 12.05
CA ARG A 86 -1.50 -10.30 11.02
C ARG A 86 -1.48 -9.66 9.64
N ARG A 87 -1.47 -8.34 9.54
CA ARG A 87 -1.39 -7.62 8.25
C ARG A 87 0.01 -7.65 7.68
N LEU A 88 1.02 -7.37 8.51
CA LEU A 88 2.43 -7.45 8.11
C LEU A 88 2.80 -8.86 7.63
N ALA A 89 2.35 -9.91 8.33
CA ALA A 89 2.58 -11.30 7.93
C ALA A 89 1.95 -11.68 6.57
N ARG A 90 1.10 -10.80 5.99
CA ARG A 90 0.47 -10.99 4.67
C ARG A 90 1.05 -10.05 3.61
N CYS A 91 2.04 -9.22 3.96
CA CYS A 91 2.67 -8.33 3.01
C CYS A 91 3.58 -9.11 2.06
N THR A 92 3.44 -8.86 0.77
CA THR A 92 4.13 -9.55 -0.32
C THR A 92 4.83 -8.58 -1.27
N ALA A 93 4.60 -7.28 -1.06
CA ALA A 93 5.27 -6.20 -1.77
C ALA A 93 5.54 -5.01 -0.84
N ARG A 94 6.53 -4.20 -1.23
CA ARG A 94 6.83 -2.94 -0.56
C ARG A 94 7.21 -1.84 -1.51
N ILE A 95 7.10 -0.60 -1.02
CA ILE A 95 7.76 0.56 -1.61
C ILE A 95 8.86 0.99 -0.68
N GLU A 96 10.10 0.99 -1.15
CA GLU A 96 11.21 1.60 -0.45
C GLU A 96 11.27 3.09 -0.78
N VAL A 97 11.35 3.92 0.26
CA VAL A 97 11.46 5.37 0.14
C VAL A 97 12.87 5.76 0.54
N SER A 98 13.62 6.31 -0.40
CA SER A 98 15.02 6.66 -0.23
C SER A 98 15.27 8.16 -0.43
N ASP A 99 16.42 8.61 0.07
CA ASP A 99 16.97 9.93 -0.23
C ASP A 99 16.98 10.20 -1.75
N PRO A 100 16.61 11.42 -2.20
CA PRO A 100 16.55 11.75 -3.64
C PRO A 100 17.93 11.87 -4.29
N SER A 101 18.96 12.25 -3.52
CA SER A 101 20.34 12.39 -3.97
C SER A 101 21.29 12.38 -2.77
N PRO A 102 22.60 12.14 -2.98
CA PRO A 102 23.60 12.36 -1.92
C PRO A 102 23.47 13.75 -1.31
N GLY A 103 23.61 13.86 0.02
CA GLY A 103 23.51 15.12 0.76
C GLY A 103 22.08 15.67 0.95
N ARG A 104 21.06 15.09 0.33
CA ARG A 104 19.65 15.46 0.55
C ARG A 104 18.93 14.34 1.30
N ARG A 105 18.49 14.64 2.52
CA ARG A 105 17.81 13.67 3.37
C ARG A 105 16.30 13.75 3.20
N PHE A 106 15.66 12.62 2.93
CA PHE A 106 14.23 12.47 3.11
C PHE A 106 13.94 12.15 4.58
N ALA A 107 12.98 12.85 5.20
CA ALA A 107 12.62 12.69 6.59
C ALA A 107 11.16 12.21 6.70
N PRO A 108 10.90 10.91 6.90
CA PRO A 108 9.54 10.34 6.87
C PRO A 108 8.60 10.95 7.92
N GLY A 109 9.14 11.30 9.09
CA GLY A 109 8.39 11.95 10.17
C GLY A 109 8.01 13.40 9.92
N ALA A 110 8.59 14.08 8.94
CA ALA A 110 8.30 15.49 8.67
C ALA A 110 6.84 15.68 8.19
N PRO A 111 6.13 16.76 8.57
CA PRO A 111 4.72 16.96 8.20
C PRO A 111 4.45 16.84 6.69
N VAL A 112 5.32 17.44 5.86
CA VAL A 112 5.21 17.39 4.39
C VAL A 112 5.49 15.99 3.82
N ALA A 113 6.34 15.19 4.46
CA ALA A 113 6.55 13.81 4.08
C ALA A 113 5.33 12.97 4.45
N ARG A 114 4.79 13.15 5.66
CA ARG A 114 3.58 12.46 6.11
C ARG A 114 2.36 12.79 5.25
N SER A 115 2.24 14.01 4.73
CA SER A 115 1.15 14.39 3.81
C SER A 115 1.22 13.66 2.45
N VAL A 116 2.35 13.03 2.12
CA VAL A 116 2.49 12.17 0.94
C VAL A 116 2.42 10.69 1.32
N LEU A 117 3.20 10.27 2.32
CA LEU A 117 3.34 8.86 2.72
C LEU A 117 2.04 8.28 3.27
N LEU A 118 1.31 9.02 4.12
CA LEU A 118 0.13 8.50 4.78
C LEU A 118 -1.05 8.35 3.80
N PRO A 119 -1.38 9.34 2.94
CA PRO A 119 -2.40 9.13 1.92
C PRO A 119 -2.04 8.04 0.90
N LEU A 120 -0.77 7.96 0.50
CA LEU A 120 -0.30 6.87 -0.36
C LEU A 120 -0.49 5.52 0.32
N ALA A 121 -0.09 5.40 1.59
CA ALA A 121 -0.28 4.16 2.34
C ALA A 121 -1.77 3.81 2.48
N PHE A 122 -2.63 4.78 2.76
CA PHE A 122 -4.08 4.57 2.80
C PHE A 122 -4.61 4.04 1.46
N ALA A 123 -4.22 4.65 0.34
CA ALA A 123 -4.66 4.23 -1.00
C ALA A 123 -4.19 2.81 -1.38
N LEU A 124 -3.09 2.35 -0.78
CA LEU A 124 -2.50 1.03 -1.01
C LEU A 124 -2.91 0.00 0.06
N ASP A 125 -3.67 0.40 1.08
CA ASP A 125 -3.87 -0.37 2.31
C ASP A 125 -2.54 -0.82 2.96
N ALA A 126 -1.53 0.04 2.84
CA ALA A 126 -0.17 -0.22 3.29
C ALA A 126 0.08 0.22 4.74
N ILE A 127 1.17 -0.32 5.29
CA ILE A 127 1.73 0.00 6.59
C ILE A 127 3.04 0.76 6.36
N VAL A 128 3.22 1.90 7.02
CA VAL A 128 4.44 2.71 6.91
C VAL A 128 5.40 2.36 8.04
N GLU A 129 6.60 1.93 7.71
CA GLU A 129 7.73 1.81 8.63
C GLU A 129 8.69 2.99 8.41
N ASP A 130 8.95 3.77 9.45
CA ASP A 130 9.96 4.83 9.49
C ASP A 130 11.27 4.23 10.04
N LEU A 131 12.28 4.10 9.18
CA LEU A 131 13.55 3.48 9.54
C LEU A 131 14.46 4.40 10.35
N ASP A 132 14.20 5.71 10.37
CA ASP A 132 15.00 6.66 11.14
C ASP A 132 14.69 6.56 12.66
N ASN A 133 13.46 6.16 13.03
CA ASN A 133 13.03 6.10 14.45
C ASN A 133 12.33 4.79 14.84
N GLY A 134 12.21 3.82 13.93
CA GLY A 134 11.58 2.52 14.15
C GLY A 134 10.05 2.56 14.31
N ARG A 135 9.39 3.69 14.01
CA ARG A 135 7.93 3.79 14.16
C ARG A 135 7.21 3.08 13.02
N VAL A 136 6.17 2.34 13.37
CA VAL A 136 5.23 1.74 12.42
C VAL A 136 3.88 2.45 12.51
N SER A 137 3.39 2.98 11.38
CA SER A 137 2.09 3.64 11.26
C SER A 137 1.18 2.83 10.34
N PHE A 138 -0.06 2.60 10.75
CA PHE A 138 -1.04 1.88 9.95
C PHE A 138 -2.43 2.47 10.14
N PHE A 139 -3.27 2.31 9.13
CA PHE A 139 -4.68 2.67 9.23
C PHE A 139 -5.48 1.45 9.67
N PRO A 140 -6.27 1.52 10.75
CA PRO A 140 -7.16 0.42 11.09
C PRO A 140 -8.20 0.28 9.97
N THR A 141 -8.10 -0.77 9.18
CA THR A 141 -9.12 -1.11 8.20
C THR A 141 -10.33 -1.53 9.01
N ALA A 142 -11.43 -0.78 8.95
CA ALA A 142 -12.70 -1.25 9.50
C ALA A 142 -12.94 -2.62 8.87
N ALA A 143 -12.98 -3.67 9.70
CA ALA A 143 -13.34 -4.99 9.22
C ALA A 143 -14.66 -4.79 8.50
N ARG A 144 -14.69 -4.88 7.16
CA ARG A 144 -15.95 -4.96 6.44
C ARG A 144 -16.72 -6.05 7.18
N PRO A 145 -17.94 -5.79 7.68
CA PRO A 145 -18.75 -6.87 8.21
C PRO A 145 -18.69 -7.95 7.15
N ARG A 146 -18.22 -9.15 7.51
CA ARG A 146 -18.39 -10.30 6.64
C ARG A 146 -19.90 -10.41 6.49
N GLU A 147 -20.48 -9.79 5.45
CA GLU A 147 -21.83 -10.14 5.03
C GLU A 147 -21.74 -11.64 4.81
N ALA A 148 -22.39 -12.40 5.71
CA ALA A 148 -22.40 -13.84 5.65
C ALA A 148 -22.80 -14.25 4.23
N LEU A 149 -22.19 -15.28 3.68
CA LEU A 149 -22.47 -15.72 2.30
C LEU A 149 -23.99 -15.88 2.06
N THR A 150 -24.73 -16.22 3.12
CA THR A 150 -26.19 -16.28 3.21
C THR A 150 -26.91 -14.95 2.93
N SER A 151 -26.42 -13.80 3.41
CA SER A 151 -27.05 -12.50 3.14
C SER A 151 -26.80 -12.02 1.71
N ARG A 152 -25.66 -12.39 1.11
CA ARG A 152 -25.37 -12.12 -0.31
C ARG A 152 -26.21 -12.99 -1.25
N ILE A 153 -26.37 -14.28 -0.93
CA ILE A 153 -27.26 -15.19 -1.65
C ILE A 153 -28.72 -14.74 -1.50
N GLY A 154 -29.14 -14.35 -0.30
CA GLY A 154 -30.49 -13.83 -0.06
C GLY A 154 -30.83 -12.60 -0.90
N ARG A 155 -29.86 -11.68 -1.07
CA ARG A 155 -30.04 -10.47 -1.92
C ARG A 155 -30.10 -10.81 -3.41
N ILE A 156 -29.30 -11.76 -3.88
CA ILE A 156 -29.35 -12.21 -5.29
C ILE A 156 -30.68 -12.93 -5.58
N LEU A 157 -31.14 -13.79 -4.67
CA LEU A 157 -32.40 -14.52 -4.84
C LEU A 157 -33.61 -13.58 -4.77
N SER A 158 -33.57 -12.53 -3.94
CA SER A 158 -34.64 -11.53 -3.90
C SER A 158 -34.68 -10.70 -5.18
N GLU A 159 -33.53 -10.30 -5.72
CA GLU A 159 -33.44 -9.58 -7.01
C GLU A 159 -33.96 -10.42 -8.17
N ILE A 160 -33.60 -11.72 -8.23
CA ILE A 160 -34.13 -12.65 -9.25
C ILE A 160 -35.65 -12.83 -9.10
N SER A 161 -36.16 -12.94 -7.87
CA SER A 161 -37.60 -13.08 -7.61
C SER A 161 -38.39 -11.85 -8.07
N VAL A 162 -37.86 -10.64 -7.84
CA VAL A 162 -38.47 -9.38 -8.31
C VAL A 162 -38.52 -9.31 -9.84
N ILE A 163 -37.45 -9.76 -10.52
CA ILE A 163 -37.40 -9.79 -12.00
C ILE A 163 -38.41 -10.81 -12.56
N LEU A 164 -38.52 -11.98 -11.94
CA LEU A 164 -39.44 -13.03 -12.37
C LEU A 164 -40.91 -12.65 -12.12
N ASN A 165 -41.22 -12.00 -11.00
CA ASN A 165 -42.57 -11.53 -10.71
C ASN A 165 -43.00 -10.35 -11.60
N ARG A 166 -42.08 -9.46 -11.98
CA ARG A 166 -42.38 -8.40 -12.96
C ARG A 166 -42.71 -8.94 -14.35
N ARG A 167 -42.11 -10.05 -14.78
CA ARG A 167 -42.41 -10.67 -16.08
C ARG A 167 -43.79 -11.33 -16.13
N LYS A 168 -44.32 -11.84 -15.01
CA LYS A 168 -45.67 -12.42 -14.95
C LYS A 168 -46.80 -11.38 -14.99
N SER A 169 -46.52 -10.12 -14.68
CA SER A 169 -47.52 -9.04 -14.69
C SER A 169 -47.66 -8.32 -16.05
N LEU A 170 -46.89 -8.76 -17.06
CA LEU A 170 -46.82 -8.17 -18.41
C LEU A 170 -47.28 -9.15 -19.51
N MET A 171 -47.86 -10.29 -19.13
CA MET A 171 -48.62 -11.20 -20.00
C MET A 171 -50.08 -11.19 -19.54
#